data_AF-A0A1H6ED68-F1
#
_entry.id   AF-A0A1H6ED68-F1
#
_cell.length_a   1.000
_cell.length_b   1.000
_cell.length_c   1.000
_cell.angle_alpha   90.00
_cell.angle_beta   90.00
_cell.angle_gamma   90.00
#
_symmetry.space_group_name_H-M   'P 1'
#
loop_
_entity.id
_entity.type
_entity.pdbx_description
1 polymer ?
#
loop_
_entity_poly.entity_id
_entity_poly.type
_entity_poly.pdbx_seq_one_letter_code
_entity_poly.pdbx_strand_id
1 'polypeptide(L)'
;MTALPTASEPTLYEIDDEFLVPDRGDEQEGPANAVPAGDPDEAVRLFHEYRRRVAEILGFEEELPEPATEEDLDAAEERLGFALPPDLRALYGVADGDGDDVINSVFDGHPWHPLDELGDEEEDWLLVLDWEYEPQRRVVFDSEPSNAVRRSVLRPGWIPFADDTGGNWLAVDMDPGPEGRPGQVIAIGVDYSDGPLHVADSVTTLLRRQVEALERGDYRVHDKSIWIDADLPNGLAVDRERSWYTDAASVGAETGQARPRVQKVRVSDVADLAFLAAIPNVRSLSLSGGGPLDLSPLRDRPVEYLELELGAADLAGLAGHPELRSLSVSAAQPVDLAPLRAVPRLWALDIADASIADLTAVTELEGLRFLELTREQWLELRDDLPPLAVVGIHPHRPEREWPLGTRWNAESGEPPR
;
A
#
# COMPACT_ATOMS: atom_id res chain seq x y z
N MET A 1 -14.08 40.51 -21.93
CA MET A 1 -13.75 39.94 -20.62
C MET A 1 -14.99 39.26 -20.10
N THR A 2 -15.26 38.06 -20.58
CA THR A 2 -16.29 37.19 -20.02
C THR A 2 -15.70 36.63 -18.73
N ALA A 3 -16.31 36.94 -17.59
CA ALA A 3 -15.92 36.33 -16.33
C ALA A 3 -16.08 34.82 -16.46
N LEU A 4 -15.00 34.08 -16.25
CA LEU A 4 -15.04 32.64 -16.09
C LEU A 4 -16.04 32.30 -14.98
N PRO A 5 -16.86 31.25 -15.11
CA PRO A 5 -17.74 30.82 -14.03
C PRO A 5 -16.92 30.59 -12.75
N THR A 6 -17.43 31.09 -11.63
CA THR A 6 -16.93 30.75 -10.30
C THR A 6 -17.32 29.29 -10.06
N ALA A 7 -16.40 28.35 -10.27
CA ALA A 7 -16.57 27.01 -9.76
C ALA A 7 -16.82 27.11 -8.25
N SER A 8 -17.92 26.56 -7.76
CA SER A 8 -18.25 26.54 -6.32
C SER A 8 -17.59 25.36 -5.59
N GLU A 9 -17.04 24.42 -6.35
CA GLU A 9 -16.49 23.16 -5.89
C GLU A 9 -15.03 23.04 -6.37
N PRO A 10 -14.18 22.32 -5.63
CA PRO A 10 -12.82 22.04 -6.07
C PRO A 10 -12.82 21.13 -7.31
N THR A 11 -12.03 21.50 -8.31
CA THR A 11 -11.92 20.77 -9.58
C THR A 11 -10.52 20.21 -9.73
N LEU A 12 -10.43 18.94 -10.11
CA LEU A 12 -9.19 18.25 -10.43
C LEU A 12 -9.07 18.15 -11.95
N TYR A 13 -8.02 18.76 -12.49
CA TYR A 13 -7.76 18.74 -13.93
C TYR A 13 -6.69 17.70 -14.23
N GLU A 14 -7.07 16.67 -14.98
CA GLU A 14 -6.15 15.66 -15.51
C GLU A 14 -5.60 16.11 -16.86
N ILE A 15 -4.33 16.50 -16.87
CA ILE A 15 -3.63 17.11 -18.01
C ILE A 15 -2.84 16.05 -18.79
N ASP A 16 -2.30 15.05 -18.10
CA ASP A 16 -1.58 13.91 -18.67
C ASP A 16 -2.11 12.61 -18.03
N ASP A 17 -3.04 11.96 -18.71
CA ASP A 17 -3.66 10.68 -18.33
C ASP A 17 -2.73 9.48 -18.57
N GLU A 18 -1.60 9.67 -19.27
CA GLU A 18 -0.58 8.65 -19.45
C GLU A 18 0.43 8.62 -18.27
N PHE A 19 0.40 9.59 -17.36
CA PHE A 19 1.30 9.58 -16.21
C PHE A 19 0.87 8.56 -15.17
N LEU A 20 1.72 7.56 -14.97
CA LEU A 20 1.60 6.62 -13.87
C LEU A 20 2.47 7.08 -12.69
N VAL A 21 1.89 7.05 -11.49
CA VAL A 21 2.64 7.27 -10.25
C VAL A 21 3.70 6.17 -10.12
N PRO A 22 4.99 6.52 -9.93
CA PRO A 22 6.04 5.52 -9.84
C PRO A 22 5.77 4.51 -8.71
N ASP A 23 5.75 3.23 -9.05
CA ASP A 23 5.62 2.12 -8.10
C ASP A 23 6.89 2.01 -7.24
N ARG A 24 6.75 1.90 -5.91
CA ARG A 24 7.91 1.85 -5.00
C ARG A 24 8.66 0.53 -5.10
N GLY A 25 7.97 -0.55 -5.47
CA GLY A 25 8.56 -1.86 -5.67
C GLY A 25 9.58 -1.88 -6.79
N ASP A 26 9.43 -1.03 -7.81
CA ASP A 26 10.37 -0.96 -8.95
C ASP A 26 11.74 -0.37 -8.56
N GLU A 27 11.81 0.31 -7.41
CA GLU A 27 13.04 0.86 -6.86
C GLU A 27 13.78 -0.11 -5.94
N GLN A 28 13.15 -1.24 -5.60
CA GLN A 28 13.76 -2.28 -4.79
C GLN A 28 14.51 -3.27 -5.69
N GLU A 29 15.62 -3.81 -5.22
CA GLU A 29 16.25 -4.94 -5.90
C GLU A 29 15.47 -6.23 -5.62
N GLY A 30 15.57 -7.21 -6.51
CA GLY A 30 15.08 -8.56 -6.23
C GLY A 30 16.02 -9.32 -5.28
N PRO A 31 15.66 -10.53 -4.85
CA PRO A 31 16.48 -11.31 -3.94
C PRO A 31 17.79 -11.72 -4.60
N ALA A 32 18.88 -11.67 -3.82
CA ALA A 32 20.21 -12.08 -4.30
C ALA A 32 20.26 -13.55 -4.74
N ASN A 33 19.35 -14.38 -4.22
CA ASN A 33 19.18 -15.78 -4.63
C ASN A 33 17.69 -16.12 -4.78
N ALA A 34 17.22 -16.18 -6.01
CA ALA A 34 15.81 -16.41 -6.36
C ALA A 34 15.42 -17.90 -6.40
N VAL A 35 15.81 -18.69 -5.39
CA VAL A 35 15.36 -20.09 -5.29
C VAL A 35 13.91 -20.11 -4.81
N PRO A 36 12.98 -20.73 -5.56
CA PRO A 36 11.59 -20.84 -5.14
C PRO A 36 11.45 -21.43 -3.74
N ALA A 37 10.50 -20.91 -2.98
CA ALA A 37 10.13 -21.41 -1.67
C ALA A 37 9.26 -22.67 -1.81
N GLY A 38 9.09 -23.37 -0.69
CA GLY A 38 8.26 -24.57 -0.62
C GLY A 38 8.99 -25.89 -0.82
N ASP A 39 8.34 -26.96 -0.34
CA ASP A 39 8.73 -28.34 -0.53
C ASP A 39 7.50 -29.09 -1.07
N PRO A 40 7.51 -29.52 -2.34
CA PRO A 40 6.34 -30.13 -2.98
C PRO A 40 5.89 -31.44 -2.31
N ASP A 41 6.85 -32.27 -1.88
CA ASP A 41 6.55 -33.55 -1.25
C ASP A 41 5.93 -33.35 0.14
N GLU A 42 6.41 -32.33 0.87
CA GLU A 42 5.81 -31.94 2.14
C GLU A 42 4.44 -31.30 1.96
N ALA A 43 4.25 -30.42 0.98
CA ALA A 43 2.96 -29.77 0.72
C ALA A 43 1.85 -30.79 0.44
N VAL A 44 2.08 -31.75 -0.46
CA VAL A 44 1.12 -32.82 -0.78
C VAL A 44 0.82 -33.67 0.47
N ARG A 45 1.85 -34.01 1.26
CA ARG A 45 1.66 -34.76 2.52
C ARG A 45 0.80 -33.98 3.52
N LEU A 46 1.08 -32.69 3.71
CA LEU A 46 0.34 -31.82 4.62
C LEU A 46 -1.11 -31.62 4.15
N PHE A 47 -1.33 -31.48 2.85
CA PHE A 47 -2.66 -31.36 2.26
C PHE A 47 -3.53 -32.59 2.54
N HIS A 48 -3.00 -33.80 2.32
CA HIS A 48 -3.73 -35.02 2.67
C HIS A 48 -3.98 -35.13 4.18
N GLU A 49 -3.04 -34.70 5.01
CA GLU A 49 -3.22 -34.71 6.47
C GLU A 49 -4.29 -33.72 6.91
N TYR A 50 -4.30 -32.51 6.34
CA TYR A 50 -5.32 -31.49 6.55
C TYR A 50 -6.71 -32.06 6.23
N ARG A 51 -6.89 -32.59 5.01
CA ARG A 51 -8.19 -33.13 4.56
C ARG A 51 -8.66 -34.27 5.44
N ARG A 52 -7.77 -35.21 5.79
CA ARG A 52 -8.09 -36.31 6.69
C ARG A 52 -8.58 -35.81 8.05
N ARG A 53 -7.92 -34.82 8.63
CA ARG A 53 -8.31 -34.25 9.94
C ARG A 53 -9.61 -33.49 9.88
N VAL A 54 -9.79 -32.64 8.89
CA VAL A 54 -11.06 -31.93 8.67
C VAL A 54 -12.21 -32.93 8.54
N ALA A 55 -12.01 -34.00 7.76
CA ALA A 55 -13.01 -35.06 7.61
C ALA A 55 -13.29 -35.82 8.92
N GLU A 56 -12.26 -36.12 9.72
CA GLU A 56 -12.39 -36.72 11.05
C GLU A 56 -13.17 -35.80 12.01
N ILE A 57 -12.95 -34.48 11.95
CA ILE A 57 -13.60 -33.47 12.79
C ILE A 57 -15.07 -33.26 12.39
N LEU A 58 -15.35 -33.10 11.10
CA LEU A 58 -16.68 -32.82 10.57
C LEU A 58 -17.55 -34.08 10.41
N GLY A 59 -16.92 -35.26 10.33
CA GLY A 59 -17.60 -36.54 10.14
C GLY A 59 -18.05 -36.80 8.69
N PHE A 60 -17.57 -36.00 7.73
CA PHE A 60 -17.76 -36.20 6.30
C PHE A 60 -16.55 -35.63 5.55
N GLU A 61 -16.32 -36.11 4.33
CA GLU A 61 -15.24 -35.63 3.45
C GLU A 61 -15.86 -34.83 2.30
N GLU A 62 -15.28 -33.69 1.98
CA GLU A 62 -15.65 -32.89 0.81
C GLU A 62 -14.92 -33.41 -0.43
N GLU A 63 -15.64 -33.49 -1.53
CA GLU A 63 -15.11 -33.90 -2.82
C GLU A 63 -14.45 -32.68 -3.49
N LEU A 64 -13.23 -32.87 -3.99
CA LEU A 64 -12.50 -31.84 -4.72
C LEU A 64 -12.46 -32.19 -6.21
N PRO A 65 -12.27 -31.20 -7.09
CA PRO A 65 -12.01 -31.42 -8.51
C PRO A 65 -10.88 -32.41 -8.77
N GLU A 66 -10.92 -33.03 -9.94
CA GLU A 66 -9.84 -33.91 -10.40
C GLU A 66 -8.51 -33.13 -10.53
N PRO A 67 -7.34 -33.79 -10.41
CA PRO A 67 -6.06 -33.14 -10.58
C PRO A 67 -5.88 -32.51 -11.96
N ALA A 68 -5.18 -31.38 -12.02
CA ALA A 68 -4.70 -30.79 -13.26
C ALA A 68 -3.66 -31.72 -13.93
N THR A 69 -3.66 -31.77 -15.26
CA THR A 69 -2.63 -32.51 -16.00
C THR A 69 -1.35 -31.68 -16.15
N GLU A 70 -0.23 -32.32 -16.49
CA GLU A 70 1.00 -31.59 -16.82
C GLU A 70 0.81 -30.62 -18.00
N GLU A 71 -0.08 -30.95 -18.95
CA GLU A 71 -0.39 -30.06 -20.08
C GLU A 71 -1.14 -28.80 -19.61
N ASP A 72 -2.06 -28.95 -18.65
CA ASP A 72 -2.80 -27.82 -18.06
C ASP A 72 -1.85 -26.92 -17.25
N LEU A 73 -0.96 -27.53 -16.46
CA LEU A 73 0.05 -26.82 -15.67
C LEU A 73 1.02 -26.03 -16.56
N ASP A 74 1.54 -26.66 -17.61
CA ASP A 74 2.44 -25.99 -18.56
C ASP A 74 1.73 -24.84 -19.31
N ALA A 75 0.45 -25.03 -19.68
CA ALA A 75 -0.34 -23.99 -20.33
C ALA A 75 -0.64 -22.81 -19.38
N ALA A 76 -0.92 -23.08 -18.10
CA ALA A 76 -1.14 -22.05 -17.10
C ALA A 76 0.14 -21.23 -16.85
N GLU A 77 1.30 -21.88 -16.72
CA GLU A 77 2.57 -21.17 -16.57
C GLU A 77 2.95 -20.34 -17.80
N GLU A 78 2.66 -20.84 -19.01
CA GLU A 78 2.83 -20.08 -20.25
C GLU A 78 1.92 -18.84 -20.27
N ARG A 79 0.66 -18.98 -19.84
CA ARG A 79 -0.32 -17.89 -19.74
C ARG A 79 0.10 -16.84 -18.72
N LEU A 80 0.53 -17.26 -17.54
CA LEU A 80 0.97 -16.39 -16.44
C LEU A 80 2.32 -15.70 -16.73
N GLY A 81 3.18 -16.32 -17.54
CA GLY A 81 4.54 -15.87 -17.78
C GLY A 81 5.51 -16.20 -16.63
N PHE A 82 5.07 -17.01 -15.66
CA PHE A 82 5.83 -17.46 -14.50
C PHE A 82 5.65 -18.96 -14.30
N ALA A 83 6.73 -19.64 -13.89
CA ALA A 83 6.61 -20.98 -13.34
C ALA A 83 5.97 -20.91 -11.96
N LEU A 84 4.98 -21.76 -11.67
CA LEU A 84 4.38 -21.84 -10.35
C LEU A 84 5.43 -22.31 -9.33
N PRO A 85 5.36 -21.87 -8.07
CA PRO A 85 6.25 -22.39 -7.05
C PRO A 85 6.02 -23.91 -6.90
N PRO A 86 7.08 -24.70 -6.65
CA PRO A 86 7.00 -26.16 -6.73
C PRO A 86 5.90 -26.76 -5.85
N ASP A 87 5.66 -26.19 -4.67
CA ASP A 87 4.64 -26.66 -3.75
C ASP A 87 3.22 -26.37 -4.23
N LEU A 88 2.93 -25.17 -4.75
CA LEU A 88 1.61 -24.89 -5.34
C LEU A 88 1.36 -25.73 -6.60
N ARG A 89 2.36 -25.87 -7.48
CA ARG A 89 2.28 -26.73 -8.67
C ARG A 89 1.94 -28.18 -8.28
N ALA A 90 2.57 -28.68 -7.22
CA ALA A 90 2.31 -30.03 -6.73
C ALA A 90 0.89 -30.21 -6.17
N LEU A 91 0.30 -29.18 -5.54
CA LEU A 91 -1.09 -29.24 -5.07
C LEU A 91 -2.09 -29.31 -6.22
N TYR A 92 -1.89 -28.55 -7.30
CA TYR A 92 -2.73 -28.67 -8.50
C TYR A 92 -2.66 -30.07 -9.13
N GLY A 93 -1.53 -30.77 -8.97
CA GLY A 93 -1.38 -32.20 -9.31
C GLY A 93 -2.14 -33.16 -8.37
N VAL A 94 -2.84 -32.65 -7.36
CA VAL A 94 -3.70 -33.42 -6.43
C VAL A 94 -5.18 -33.05 -6.58
N ALA A 95 -5.49 -31.76 -6.80
CA ALA A 95 -6.84 -31.27 -7.05
C ALA A 95 -6.77 -29.92 -7.77
N ASP A 96 -7.68 -29.64 -8.70
CA ASP A 96 -7.75 -28.37 -9.42
C ASP A 96 -8.65 -27.35 -8.71
N GLY A 97 -8.14 -26.77 -7.62
CA GLY A 97 -8.89 -25.84 -6.80
C GLY A 97 -9.85 -26.51 -5.80
N ASP A 98 -10.68 -25.68 -5.17
CA ASP A 98 -11.70 -26.11 -4.22
C ASP A 98 -12.96 -26.65 -4.92
N GLY A 99 -13.33 -26.08 -6.07
CA GLY A 99 -14.57 -26.37 -6.79
C GLY A 99 -15.81 -25.68 -6.18
N ASP A 100 -16.94 -25.74 -6.90
CA ASP A 100 -18.15 -24.94 -6.58
C ASP A 100 -18.94 -25.42 -5.35
N ASP A 101 -18.79 -26.70 -4.98
CA ASP A 101 -19.66 -27.37 -4.01
C ASP A 101 -19.07 -27.49 -2.60
N VAL A 102 -17.86 -26.95 -2.37
CA VAL A 102 -17.23 -27.00 -1.03
C VAL A 102 -17.75 -25.90 -0.11
N ILE A 103 -17.83 -26.25 1.16
CA ILE A 103 -18.21 -25.35 2.26
C ILE A 103 -16.96 -24.87 2.99
N ASN A 104 -15.92 -25.70 3.07
CA ASN A 104 -14.69 -25.40 3.82
C ASN A 104 -13.49 -25.31 2.88
N SER A 105 -13.16 -24.08 2.50
CA SER A 105 -12.00 -23.82 1.66
C SER A 105 -10.69 -24.26 2.29
N VAL A 106 -9.75 -24.73 1.46
CA VAL A 106 -8.47 -25.28 1.93
C VAL A 106 -7.56 -24.22 2.57
N PHE A 107 -7.63 -22.97 2.15
CA PHE A 107 -6.72 -21.91 2.59
C PHE A 107 -7.37 -20.93 3.56
N ASP A 108 -7.62 -21.40 4.79
CA ASP A 108 -8.11 -20.56 5.90
C ASP A 108 -9.31 -19.67 5.53
N GLY A 109 -10.33 -20.27 4.90
CA GLY A 109 -11.53 -19.57 4.46
C GLY A 109 -11.37 -18.77 3.16
N HIS A 110 -10.24 -18.91 2.46
CA HIS A 110 -10.07 -18.38 1.11
C HIS A 110 -10.30 -19.51 0.09
N PRO A 111 -11.41 -19.50 -0.68
CA PRO A 111 -11.60 -20.37 -1.82
C PRO A 111 -10.36 -20.49 -2.71
N TRP A 112 -9.90 -21.71 -2.92
CA TRP A 112 -8.77 -22.02 -3.80
C TRP A 112 -9.23 -22.03 -5.26
N HIS A 113 -8.67 -21.13 -6.09
CA HIS A 113 -9.04 -20.98 -7.48
C HIS A 113 -8.64 -22.18 -8.34
N PRO A 114 -9.46 -22.53 -9.36
CA PRO A 114 -9.03 -23.45 -10.40
C PRO A 114 -7.88 -22.85 -11.21
N LEU A 115 -7.08 -23.72 -11.80
CA LEU A 115 -5.82 -23.37 -12.47
C LEU A 115 -6.01 -22.43 -13.66
N ASP A 116 -7.13 -22.54 -14.37
CA ASP A 116 -7.45 -21.71 -15.52
C ASP A 116 -7.85 -20.28 -15.15
N GLU A 117 -8.27 -20.04 -13.90
CA GLU A 117 -8.61 -18.71 -13.37
C GLU A 117 -7.44 -17.99 -12.70
N LEU A 118 -6.31 -18.67 -12.46
CA LEU A 118 -5.12 -18.02 -11.85
C LEU A 118 -4.71 -16.79 -12.66
N GLY A 119 -4.62 -15.62 -12.02
CA GLY A 119 -4.16 -14.39 -12.66
C GLY A 119 -5.16 -13.71 -13.60
N ASP A 120 -6.40 -14.20 -13.71
CA ASP A 120 -7.48 -13.58 -14.51
C ASP A 120 -8.24 -12.48 -13.73
N GLU A 121 -7.74 -12.08 -12.56
CA GLU A 121 -8.38 -11.06 -11.74
C GLU A 121 -8.36 -9.69 -12.42
N GLU A 122 -9.50 -9.00 -12.39
CA GLU A 122 -9.65 -7.66 -12.95
C GLU A 122 -8.69 -6.69 -12.22
N GLU A 123 -7.51 -6.46 -12.80
CA GLU A 123 -6.48 -5.55 -12.30
C GLU A 123 -7.05 -4.17 -11.95
N ASP A 124 -8.12 -3.74 -12.63
CA ASP A 124 -8.84 -2.48 -12.41
C ASP A 124 -9.40 -2.32 -10.99
N TRP A 125 -9.81 -3.40 -10.30
CA TRP A 125 -10.27 -3.31 -8.90
C TRP A 125 -9.11 -3.13 -7.92
N LEU A 126 -7.94 -3.66 -8.26
CA LEU A 126 -6.72 -3.60 -7.46
C LEU A 126 -5.94 -2.30 -7.70
N LEU A 127 -6.03 -1.76 -8.92
CA LEU A 127 -5.34 -0.56 -9.40
C LEU A 127 -6.25 0.67 -9.36
N VAL A 128 -6.62 1.10 -8.16
CA VAL A 128 -7.15 2.46 -8.00
C VAL A 128 -5.98 3.44 -7.87
N LEU A 129 -5.35 3.76 -9.01
CA LEU A 129 -4.35 4.83 -9.16
C LEU A 129 -4.95 6.13 -9.71
N ASP A 130 -6.26 6.17 -9.92
CA ASP A 130 -6.97 7.37 -10.36
C ASP A 130 -6.77 8.52 -9.36
N TRP A 131 -6.52 9.70 -9.91
CA TRP A 131 -6.30 10.95 -9.22
C TRP A 131 -7.46 11.36 -8.30
N GLU A 132 -8.69 10.92 -8.61
CA GLU A 132 -9.85 11.07 -7.73
C GLU A 132 -9.64 10.44 -6.34
N TYR A 133 -8.78 9.42 -6.24
CA TYR A 133 -8.48 8.68 -5.02
C TYR A 133 -7.18 9.14 -4.32
N GLU A 134 -6.71 10.34 -4.66
CA GLU A 134 -5.60 11.03 -3.99
C GLU A 134 -4.29 10.21 -3.88
N PRO A 135 -3.76 9.66 -4.99
CA PRO A 135 -2.54 8.83 -4.97
C PRO A 135 -1.31 9.58 -4.43
N GLN A 136 -1.32 10.92 -4.48
CA GLN A 136 -0.31 11.77 -3.85
C GLN A 136 -0.24 11.65 -2.32
N ARG A 137 -1.30 11.19 -1.65
CA ARG A 137 -1.31 10.97 -0.19
C ARG A 137 -1.01 9.52 0.20
N ARG A 138 -0.97 8.61 -0.78
CA ARG A 138 -0.79 7.18 -0.56
C ARG A 138 0.69 6.84 -0.38
N VAL A 139 0.98 6.03 0.63
CA VAL A 139 2.30 5.45 0.88
C VAL A 139 2.15 3.95 0.96
N VAL A 140 2.89 3.22 0.12
CA VAL A 140 2.95 1.76 0.21
C VAL A 140 3.99 1.37 1.25
N PHE A 141 3.53 0.85 2.38
CA PHE A 141 4.35 0.47 3.52
C PHE A 141 5.07 -0.85 3.29
N ASP A 142 6.19 -1.00 3.98
CA ASP A 142 6.95 -2.25 4.00
C ASP A 142 6.18 -3.34 4.74
N SER A 143 6.37 -4.58 4.29
CA SER A 143 5.81 -5.75 4.94
C SER A 143 6.70 -6.27 6.07
N GLU A 144 6.23 -7.31 6.75
CA GLU A 144 6.97 -7.97 7.81
C GLU A 144 7.11 -9.46 7.49
N PRO A 145 8.33 -9.98 7.25
CA PRO A 145 9.63 -9.33 7.45
C PRO A 145 9.93 -8.14 6.50
N SER A 146 10.67 -7.16 7.00
CA SER A 146 11.06 -5.97 6.22
C SER A 146 11.80 -6.35 4.93
N ASN A 147 11.41 -5.74 3.82
CA ASN A 147 11.91 -5.99 2.47
C ASN A 147 11.70 -7.42 1.94
N ALA A 148 10.86 -8.25 2.58
CA ALA A 148 10.48 -9.54 2.02
C ALA A 148 9.57 -9.35 0.79
N VAL A 149 8.62 -8.42 0.87
CA VAL A 149 7.69 -8.11 -0.21
C VAL A 149 8.02 -6.73 -0.77
N ARG A 150 7.96 -6.57 -2.10
CA ARG A 150 8.07 -5.25 -2.72
C ARG A 150 6.92 -4.36 -2.28
N ARG A 151 7.18 -3.06 -2.15
CA ARG A 151 6.21 -2.05 -1.76
C ARG A 151 5.39 -1.61 -2.97
N SER A 152 4.59 -2.53 -3.48
CA SER A 152 3.68 -2.31 -4.60
C SER A 152 2.25 -2.56 -4.14
N VAL A 153 1.28 -2.07 -4.91
CA VAL A 153 -0.13 -2.40 -4.66
C VAL A 153 -0.51 -3.68 -5.40
N LEU A 154 0.07 -3.86 -6.59
CA LEU A 154 -0.09 -5.01 -7.44
C LEU A 154 1.19 -5.19 -8.26
N ARG A 155 1.53 -6.43 -8.62
CA ARG A 155 2.61 -6.72 -9.56
C ARG A 155 2.23 -7.92 -10.42
N PRO A 156 2.66 -7.98 -11.69
CA PRO A 156 2.42 -9.16 -12.54
C PRO A 156 2.94 -10.48 -11.95
N GLY A 157 4.00 -10.42 -11.14
CA GLY A 157 4.56 -11.59 -10.45
C GLY A 157 3.82 -12.01 -9.17
N TRP A 158 2.77 -11.29 -8.76
CA TRP A 158 1.95 -11.68 -7.61
C TRP A 158 0.74 -12.42 -8.14
N ILE A 159 0.78 -13.75 -8.10
CA ILE A 159 -0.23 -14.62 -8.71
C ILE A 159 -1.26 -14.97 -7.64
N PRO A 160 -2.47 -14.38 -7.67
CA PRO A 160 -3.54 -14.74 -6.75
C PRO A 160 -3.94 -16.19 -6.99
N PHE A 161 -4.06 -16.97 -5.92
CA PHE A 161 -4.50 -18.37 -5.99
C PHE A 161 -5.66 -18.68 -5.07
N ALA A 162 -6.02 -17.79 -4.14
CA ALA A 162 -7.22 -17.93 -3.35
C ALA A 162 -7.75 -16.55 -2.92
N ASP A 163 -9.07 -16.40 -2.78
CA ASP A 163 -9.72 -15.11 -2.44
C ASP A 163 -10.61 -15.23 -1.21
N ASP A 164 -10.97 -14.12 -0.55
CA ASP A 164 -11.92 -14.12 0.58
C ASP A 164 -13.36 -13.78 0.18
N THR A 165 -13.66 -13.67 -1.12
CA THR A 165 -14.90 -13.18 -1.76
C THR A 165 -15.27 -11.73 -1.42
N GLY A 166 -14.42 -11.03 -0.67
CA GLY A 166 -14.56 -9.65 -0.22
C GLY A 166 -13.61 -8.67 -0.91
N GLY A 167 -12.82 -9.14 -1.88
CA GLY A 167 -11.83 -8.35 -2.58
C GLY A 167 -10.44 -8.39 -1.94
N ASN A 168 -10.12 -9.44 -1.18
CA ASN A 168 -8.77 -9.75 -0.76
C ASN A 168 -8.35 -11.15 -1.23
N TRP A 169 -7.05 -11.31 -1.43
CA TRP A 169 -6.47 -12.49 -2.03
C TRP A 169 -5.20 -12.94 -1.32
N LEU A 170 -5.02 -14.25 -1.26
CA LEU A 170 -3.71 -14.88 -1.09
C LEU A 170 -3.07 -15.04 -2.46
N ALA A 171 -1.87 -14.51 -2.60
CA ALA A 171 -1.06 -14.61 -3.81
C ALA A 171 0.28 -15.27 -3.51
N VAL A 172 0.81 -16.03 -4.47
CA VAL A 172 2.22 -16.42 -4.47
C VAL A 172 3.05 -15.30 -5.09
N ASP A 173 4.05 -14.83 -4.37
CA ASP A 173 4.91 -13.72 -4.77
C ASP A 173 6.13 -14.25 -5.56
N MET A 174 6.08 -14.11 -6.88
CA MET A 174 7.13 -14.47 -7.82
C MET A 174 8.05 -13.30 -8.18
N ASP A 175 7.77 -12.08 -7.68
CA ASP A 175 8.63 -10.90 -7.79
C ASP A 175 8.88 -10.27 -6.40
N PRO A 176 9.53 -11.01 -5.49
CA PRO A 176 9.69 -10.59 -4.11
C PRO A 176 10.73 -9.48 -3.96
N GLY A 177 10.74 -8.87 -2.77
CA GLY A 177 11.77 -7.91 -2.38
C GLY A 177 13.13 -8.56 -2.12
N PRO A 178 14.15 -7.77 -1.76
CA PRO A 178 15.53 -8.24 -1.67
C PRO A 178 15.76 -9.28 -0.55
N GLU A 179 14.94 -9.27 0.50
CA GLU A 179 14.98 -10.24 1.60
C GLU A 179 13.90 -11.32 1.47
N GLY A 180 13.15 -11.33 0.37
CA GLY A 180 12.08 -12.29 0.10
C GLY A 180 12.54 -13.48 -0.71
N ARG A 181 11.58 -14.35 -1.04
CA ARG A 181 11.82 -15.56 -1.85
C ARG A 181 10.67 -15.80 -2.81
N PRO A 182 10.94 -16.14 -4.10
CA PRO A 182 9.87 -16.44 -5.03
C PRO A 182 9.01 -17.58 -4.50
N GLY A 183 7.68 -17.46 -4.54
CA GLY A 183 6.75 -18.46 -3.99
C GLY A 183 6.42 -18.31 -2.50
N GLN A 184 6.90 -17.26 -1.83
CA GLN A 184 6.33 -16.86 -0.54
C GLN A 184 4.87 -16.44 -0.74
N VAL A 185 4.04 -16.60 0.29
CA VAL A 185 2.62 -16.26 0.24
C VAL A 185 2.42 -14.87 0.84
N ILE A 186 1.72 -14.02 0.10
CA ILE A 186 1.34 -12.67 0.51
C ILE A 186 -0.19 -12.52 0.47
N ALA A 187 -0.71 -11.56 1.21
CA ALA A 187 -2.07 -11.08 1.08
C ALA A 187 -2.08 -9.70 0.42
N ILE A 188 -2.95 -9.56 -0.57
CA ILE A 188 -3.18 -8.36 -1.37
C ILE A 188 -4.69 -8.10 -1.46
N GLY A 189 -5.09 -6.94 -1.97
CA GLY A 189 -6.49 -6.58 -2.12
C GLY A 189 -6.88 -5.25 -1.52
N VAL A 190 -8.18 -5.02 -1.42
CA VAL A 190 -8.77 -3.74 -1.01
C VAL A 190 -8.34 -3.32 0.40
N ASP A 191 -8.19 -4.28 1.31
CA ASP A 191 -7.75 -4.04 2.69
C ASP A 191 -6.22 -3.92 2.83
N TYR A 192 -5.48 -4.19 1.75
CA TYR A 192 -4.02 -4.13 1.69
C TYR A 192 -3.53 -2.98 0.80
N SER A 193 -4.37 -1.96 0.62
CA SER A 193 -4.08 -0.79 -0.19
C SER A 193 -2.89 0.05 0.32
N ASP A 194 -2.62 0.03 1.61
CA ASP A 194 -1.44 0.65 2.23
C ASP A 194 -0.19 -0.27 2.18
N GLY A 195 -0.27 -1.43 1.53
CA GLY A 195 0.84 -2.32 1.20
C GLY A 195 0.61 -3.79 1.56
N PRO A 196 1.22 -4.72 0.80
CA PRO A 196 0.96 -6.15 0.88
C PRO A 196 1.41 -6.71 2.23
N LEU A 197 0.79 -7.80 2.63
CA LEU A 197 1.13 -8.51 3.87
C LEU A 197 1.81 -9.83 3.55
N HIS A 198 3.02 -10.05 4.05
CA HIS A 198 3.62 -11.37 4.04
C HIS A 198 2.86 -12.30 5.00
N VAL A 199 2.35 -13.41 4.48
CA VAL A 199 1.52 -14.38 5.22
C VAL A 199 2.36 -15.57 5.68
N ALA A 200 3.13 -16.17 4.76
CA ALA A 200 3.94 -17.34 5.03
C ALA A 200 5.11 -17.48 4.05
N ASP A 201 6.19 -18.12 4.49
CA ASP A 201 7.40 -18.31 3.67
C ASP A 201 7.15 -19.17 2.42
N SER A 202 6.05 -19.94 2.36
CA SER A 202 5.59 -20.72 1.20
C SER A 202 4.19 -21.30 1.43
N VAL A 203 3.57 -21.88 0.40
CA VAL A 203 2.30 -22.62 0.50
C VAL A 203 2.44 -23.83 1.43
N THR A 204 3.59 -24.51 1.39
CA THR A 204 3.95 -25.59 2.32
C THR A 204 3.86 -25.11 3.77
N THR A 205 4.37 -23.92 4.07
CA THR A 205 4.37 -23.35 5.43
C THR A 205 2.97 -22.92 5.86
N LEU A 206 2.18 -22.38 4.94
CA LEU A 206 0.76 -22.08 5.17
C LEU A 206 -0.02 -23.35 5.56
N LEU A 207 0.09 -24.42 4.77
CA LEU A 207 -0.54 -25.71 5.09
C LEU A 207 -0.06 -26.28 6.43
N ARG A 208 1.24 -26.17 6.73
CA ARG A 208 1.81 -26.65 7.99
C ARG A 208 1.15 -25.96 9.19
N ARG A 209 0.98 -24.63 9.15
CA ARG A 209 0.32 -23.88 10.23
C ARG A 209 -1.13 -24.30 10.45
N GLN A 210 -1.89 -24.53 9.37
CA GLN A 210 -3.27 -25.02 9.46
C GLN A 210 -3.33 -26.43 10.08
N VAL A 211 -2.47 -27.33 9.61
CA VAL A 211 -2.36 -28.70 10.12
C VAL A 211 -2.00 -28.71 11.62
N GLU A 212 -1.06 -27.86 12.04
CA GLU A 212 -0.66 -27.70 13.44
C GLU A 212 -1.78 -27.07 14.30
N ALA A 213 -2.54 -26.12 13.78
CA ALA A 213 -3.69 -25.53 14.49
C ALA A 213 -4.79 -26.57 14.76
N LEU A 214 -5.08 -27.42 13.78
CA LEU A 214 -5.98 -28.56 13.96
C LEU A 214 -5.48 -29.53 15.05
N GLU A 215 -4.17 -29.78 15.15
CA GLU A 215 -3.58 -30.63 16.21
C GLU A 215 -3.73 -30.02 17.60
N ARG A 216 -3.59 -28.70 17.70
CA ARG A 216 -3.72 -27.97 18.98
C ARG A 216 -5.18 -27.82 19.41
N GLY A 217 -6.13 -28.02 18.50
CA GLY A 217 -7.54 -27.76 18.76
C GLY A 217 -7.93 -26.30 18.58
N ASP A 218 -7.12 -25.53 17.86
CA ASP A 218 -7.33 -24.10 17.60
C ASP A 218 -8.30 -23.94 16.43
N TYR A 219 -9.54 -24.41 16.61
CA TYR A 219 -10.60 -24.31 15.62
C TYR A 219 -11.97 -24.25 16.29
N ARG A 220 -12.96 -23.75 15.55
CA ARG A 220 -14.38 -23.78 15.92
C ARG A 220 -15.18 -24.46 14.83
N VAL A 221 -16.19 -25.23 15.22
CA VAL A 221 -17.10 -25.91 14.30
C VAL A 221 -18.52 -25.40 14.53
N HIS A 222 -19.24 -25.16 13.44
CA HIS A 222 -20.66 -24.83 13.46
C HIS A 222 -21.35 -25.50 12.26
N ASP A 223 -22.27 -26.41 12.55
CA ASP A 223 -22.92 -27.27 11.55
C ASP A 223 -21.90 -28.03 10.69
N LYS A 224 -21.80 -27.71 9.39
CA LYS A 224 -20.86 -28.31 8.44
C LYS A 224 -19.59 -27.48 8.20
N SER A 225 -19.46 -26.36 8.91
CA SER A 225 -18.37 -25.41 8.71
C SER A 225 -17.33 -25.49 9.83
N ILE A 226 -16.05 -25.39 9.47
CA ILE A 226 -14.91 -25.24 10.36
C ILE A 226 -14.22 -23.90 10.11
N TRP A 227 -13.77 -23.24 11.18
CA TRP A 227 -12.89 -22.09 11.11
C TRP A 227 -11.65 -22.40 11.93
N ILE A 228 -10.49 -22.29 11.31
CA ILE A 228 -9.20 -22.65 11.90
C ILE A 228 -8.51 -21.35 12.32
N ASP A 229 -7.88 -21.35 13.48
CA ASP A 229 -7.03 -20.24 13.92
C ASP A 229 -5.56 -20.66 13.72
N ALA A 230 -5.08 -20.48 12.49
CA ALA A 230 -3.75 -20.89 12.08
C ALA A 230 -2.65 -19.87 12.43
N ASP A 231 -2.97 -18.87 13.26
CA ASP A 231 -2.08 -17.77 13.64
C ASP A 231 -1.48 -17.08 12.40
N LEU A 232 -2.34 -16.88 11.38
CA LEU A 232 -1.96 -16.16 10.18
C LEU A 232 -1.96 -14.66 10.45
N PRO A 233 -0.98 -13.91 9.92
CA PRO A 233 -1.01 -12.46 9.95
C PRO A 233 -2.31 -11.95 9.32
N ASN A 234 -3.03 -11.04 9.99
CA ASN A 234 -4.20 -10.37 9.42
C ASN A 234 -3.95 -8.86 9.27
N GLY A 235 -4.47 -8.27 8.19
CA GLY A 235 -4.24 -6.87 7.84
C GLY A 235 -4.64 -5.90 8.95
N LEU A 236 -5.77 -6.14 9.63
CA LEU A 236 -6.27 -5.28 10.71
C LEU A 236 -5.36 -5.24 11.95
N ALA A 237 -4.72 -6.35 12.33
CA ALA A 237 -3.76 -6.36 13.43
C ALA A 237 -2.46 -5.66 13.02
N VAL A 238 -2.01 -5.86 11.78
CA VAL A 238 -0.78 -5.26 11.26
C VAL A 238 -0.91 -3.75 11.11
N ASP A 239 -2.04 -3.24 10.62
CA ASP A 239 -2.29 -1.80 10.51
C ASP A 239 -2.20 -1.10 11.88
N ARG A 240 -2.75 -1.72 12.93
CA ARG A 240 -2.66 -1.20 14.31
C ARG A 240 -1.23 -1.15 14.85
N GLU A 241 -0.31 -1.95 14.32
CA GLU A 241 1.11 -1.88 14.66
C GLU A 241 1.90 -0.91 13.78
N ARG A 242 1.44 -0.64 12.55
CA ARG A 242 2.06 0.28 11.58
C ARG A 242 1.68 1.74 11.82
N SER A 243 0.53 1.99 12.46
CA SER A 243 -0.03 3.32 12.68
C SER A 243 0.08 3.79 14.12
N TRP A 244 0.58 5.01 14.34
CA TRP A 244 0.66 5.64 15.66
C TRP A 244 0.09 7.07 15.64
N TYR A 245 -0.90 7.31 16.50
CA TYR A 245 -1.56 8.61 16.64
C TYR A 245 -1.39 9.09 18.08
N THR A 246 -0.78 10.26 18.28
CA THR A 246 -0.49 10.80 19.61
C THR A 246 -0.49 12.33 19.63
N ASP A 247 -0.37 12.93 20.82
CA ASP A 247 -0.18 14.37 21.03
C ASP A 247 1.17 14.64 21.73
N ALA A 248 1.68 15.86 21.64
CA ALA A 248 3.00 16.20 22.20
C ALA A 248 3.12 16.02 23.72
N ALA A 249 2.00 16.12 24.45
CA ALA A 249 2.00 15.84 25.90
C ALA A 249 2.23 14.35 26.19
N SER A 250 1.78 13.49 25.28
CA SER A 250 1.82 12.03 25.38
C SER A 250 3.07 11.43 24.74
N VAL A 251 3.65 12.07 23.71
CA VAL A 251 4.91 11.61 23.06
C VAL A 251 6.00 11.26 24.06
N GLY A 252 6.24 12.11 25.08
CA GLY A 252 7.25 11.85 26.11
C GLY A 252 6.96 10.65 27.01
N ALA A 253 5.68 10.37 27.30
CA ALA A 253 5.23 9.25 28.13
C ALA A 253 5.03 7.94 27.32
N GLU A 254 4.74 8.07 26.03
CA GLU A 254 4.41 6.98 25.09
C GLU A 254 5.55 6.61 24.14
N THR A 255 6.73 7.24 24.24
CA THR A 255 7.95 6.77 23.54
C THR A 255 8.28 5.30 23.83
N GLY A 256 7.77 4.73 24.93
CA GLY A 256 7.83 3.29 25.22
C GLY A 256 6.86 2.41 24.40
N GLN A 257 5.90 2.99 23.70
CA GLN A 257 4.96 2.35 22.77
C GLN A 257 5.30 2.58 21.30
N ALA A 258 6.14 3.58 20.98
CA ALA A 258 6.74 3.77 19.66
C ALA A 258 7.54 2.51 19.29
N ARG A 259 7.01 1.72 18.35
CA ARG A 259 7.63 0.47 17.90
C ARG A 259 8.45 0.72 16.63
N PRO A 260 9.57 -0.01 16.41
CA PRO A 260 10.32 0.07 15.17
C PRO A 260 9.51 -0.23 13.88
N ARG A 261 8.32 -0.84 14.02
CA ARG A 261 7.42 -1.24 12.93
C ARG A 261 6.45 -0.14 12.50
N VAL A 262 6.38 0.96 13.26
CA VAL A 262 5.52 2.09 12.94
C VAL A 262 6.04 2.78 11.69
N GLN A 263 5.18 2.90 10.67
CA GLN A 263 5.49 3.52 9.38
C GLN A 263 4.59 4.74 9.10
N LYS A 264 3.44 4.85 9.78
CA LYS A 264 2.48 5.95 9.67
C LYS A 264 2.31 6.63 11.02
N VAL A 265 2.59 7.92 11.10
CA VAL A 265 2.52 8.67 12.36
C VAL A 265 1.77 9.97 12.19
N ARG A 266 0.92 10.25 13.18
CA ARG A 266 0.36 11.58 13.38
C ARG A 266 0.68 12.10 14.77
N VAL A 267 1.19 13.32 14.82
CA VAL A 267 1.45 14.04 16.07
C VAL A 267 0.78 15.39 16.06
N SER A 268 -0.10 15.63 17.03
CA SER A 268 -0.71 16.93 17.26
C SER A 268 0.05 17.74 18.31
N ASP A 269 0.03 19.07 18.17
CA ASP A 269 0.71 20.04 19.05
C ASP A 269 2.23 19.79 19.20
N VAL A 270 2.88 19.30 18.14
CA VAL A 270 4.30 18.92 18.16
C VAL A 270 5.22 20.08 18.52
N ALA A 271 6.13 19.84 19.48
CA ALA A 271 7.12 20.81 19.93
C ALA A 271 8.53 20.51 19.38
N ASP A 272 8.86 19.23 19.19
CA ASP A 272 10.12 18.75 18.62
C ASP A 272 9.94 17.36 17.99
N LEU A 273 10.96 16.90 17.26
CA LEU A 273 10.96 15.62 16.55
C LEU A 273 11.84 14.54 17.20
N ALA A 274 12.14 14.64 18.50
CA ALA A 274 13.01 13.66 19.18
C ALA A 274 12.42 12.23 19.17
N PHE A 275 11.10 12.10 19.07
CA PHE A 275 10.39 10.81 19.00
C PHE A 275 10.76 9.98 17.78
N LEU A 276 11.26 10.60 16.69
CA LEU A 276 11.70 9.91 15.48
C LEU A 276 12.84 8.92 15.74
N ALA A 277 13.55 9.04 16.85
CA ALA A 277 14.57 8.08 17.26
C ALA A 277 13.99 6.68 17.57
N ALA A 278 12.72 6.61 18.00
CA ALA A 278 12.05 5.34 18.33
C ALA A 278 11.32 4.69 17.13
N ILE A 279 11.12 5.44 16.05
CA ILE A 279 10.40 5.02 14.84
C ILE A 279 11.26 5.22 13.58
N PRO A 280 12.37 4.47 13.43
CA PRO A 280 13.32 4.68 12.35
C PRO A 280 12.73 4.44 10.94
N ASN A 281 11.61 3.72 10.84
CA ASN A 281 11.00 3.30 9.59
C ASN A 281 9.77 4.15 9.19
N VAL A 282 9.59 5.34 9.78
CA VAL A 282 8.45 6.21 9.45
C VAL A 282 8.52 6.70 7.99
N ARG A 283 7.43 6.49 7.24
CA ARG A 283 7.28 6.86 5.82
C ARG A 283 6.17 7.87 5.57
N SER A 284 5.10 7.83 6.37
CA SER A 284 3.99 8.77 6.32
C SER A 284 3.94 9.52 7.65
N LEU A 285 4.11 10.85 7.61
CA LEU A 285 4.21 11.68 8.79
C LEU A 285 3.31 12.91 8.66
N SER A 286 2.38 13.07 9.60
CA SER A 286 1.49 14.23 9.72
C SER A 286 1.74 14.94 11.05
N LEU A 287 2.05 16.23 10.98
CA LEU A 287 2.48 17.05 12.11
C LEU A 287 1.62 18.30 12.19
N SER A 288 1.02 18.55 13.35
CA SER A 288 0.38 19.84 13.64
C SER A 288 0.99 20.52 14.87
N GLY A 289 1.09 21.86 14.85
CA GLY A 289 1.63 22.61 15.98
C GLY A 289 1.62 24.13 15.78
N GLY A 290 1.50 24.88 16.87
CA GLY A 290 1.40 26.34 16.82
C GLY A 290 2.72 27.11 16.66
N GLY A 291 3.87 26.44 16.81
CA GLY A 291 5.20 27.06 16.84
C GLY A 291 6.08 26.74 15.63
N PRO A 292 7.27 27.37 15.53
CA PRO A 292 8.29 26.94 14.57
C PRO A 292 8.79 25.53 14.93
N LEU A 293 9.02 24.70 13.92
CA LEU A 293 9.47 23.32 14.07
C LEU A 293 10.74 23.08 13.24
N ASP A 294 11.78 22.55 13.87
CA ASP A 294 13.00 22.14 13.16
C ASP A 294 12.77 20.78 12.49
N LEU A 295 12.74 20.80 11.15
CA LEU A 295 12.52 19.63 10.30
C LEU A 295 13.81 18.85 9.98
N SER A 296 14.99 19.33 10.39
CA SER A 296 16.26 18.67 10.08
C SER A 296 16.37 17.20 10.54
N PRO A 297 15.71 16.74 11.62
CA PRO A 297 15.70 15.33 11.99
C PRO A 297 15.04 14.40 10.97
N LEU A 298 14.22 14.92 10.05
CA LEU A 298 13.57 14.12 9.00
C LEU A 298 14.55 13.61 7.96
N ARG A 299 15.68 14.29 7.75
CA ARG A 299 16.66 13.94 6.72
C ARG A 299 17.17 12.49 6.79
N ASP A 300 17.24 11.93 8.01
CA ASP A 300 17.71 10.57 8.26
C ASP A 300 16.56 9.55 8.40
N ARG A 301 15.32 9.92 8.04
CA ARG A 301 14.13 9.06 8.04
C ARG A 301 13.65 8.82 6.61
N PRO A 302 13.05 7.66 6.30
CA PRO A 302 12.55 7.34 4.96
C PRO A 302 11.17 7.96 4.68
N VAL A 303 10.95 9.22 5.06
CA VAL A 303 9.66 9.90 4.89
C VAL A 303 9.38 10.15 3.41
N GLU A 304 8.24 9.64 2.93
CA GLU A 304 7.77 9.75 1.55
C GLU A 304 6.60 10.73 1.43
N TYR A 305 5.71 10.73 2.43
CA TYR A 305 4.61 11.67 2.56
C TYR A 305 4.76 12.47 3.85
N LEU A 306 4.84 13.79 3.70
CA LEU A 306 4.91 14.74 4.80
C LEU A 306 3.75 15.72 4.72
N GLU A 307 3.05 15.87 5.82
CA GLU A 307 1.99 16.84 5.97
C GLU A 307 2.26 17.72 7.19
N LEU A 308 2.22 19.03 6.96
CA LEU A 308 2.57 20.04 7.95
C LEU A 308 1.40 20.99 8.14
N GLU A 309 0.88 21.06 9.36
CA GLU A 309 -0.10 22.06 9.79
C GLU A 309 0.53 22.91 10.89
N LEU A 310 1.30 23.92 10.49
CA LEU A 310 2.19 24.65 11.40
C LEU A 310 1.87 26.14 11.48
N GLY A 311 2.05 26.75 12.65
CA GLY A 311 2.00 28.21 12.78
C GLY A 311 3.02 28.91 11.88
N ALA A 312 4.22 28.33 11.76
CA ALA A 312 5.26 28.72 10.81
C ALA A 312 6.06 27.48 10.38
N ALA A 313 6.13 27.23 9.06
CA ALA A 313 6.84 26.08 8.49
C ALA A 313 8.18 26.52 7.89
N ASP A 314 9.30 26.16 8.52
CA ASP A 314 10.64 26.32 7.95
C ASP A 314 11.05 25.05 7.20
N LEU A 315 11.00 25.11 5.86
CA LEU A 315 11.31 23.98 4.99
C LEU A 315 12.81 23.77 4.76
N ALA A 316 13.70 24.60 5.33
CA ALA A 316 15.14 24.47 5.12
C ALA A 316 15.68 23.08 5.55
N GLY A 317 15.07 22.47 6.56
CA GLY A 317 15.40 21.12 7.02
C GLY A 317 15.10 20.00 6.02
N LEU A 318 14.28 20.26 4.99
CA LEU A 318 13.93 19.31 3.94
C LEU A 318 14.88 19.35 2.74
N ALA A 319 15.75 20.35 2.63
CA ALA A 319 16.67 20.48 1.49
C ALA A 319 17.55 19.22 1.36
N GLY A 320 17.50 18.55 0.20
CA GLY A 320 18.24 17.31 -0.04
C GLY A 320 17.63 16.06 0.59
N HIS A 321 16.38 16.10 1.05
CA HIS A 321 15.70 14.92 1.61
C HIS A 321 15.61 13.81 0.53
N PRO A 322 16.14 12.60 0.78
CA PRO A 322 16.36 11.62 -0.28
C PRO A 322 15.06 10.95 -0.77
N GLU A 323 14.08 10.80 0.11
CA GLU A 323 12.88 9.98 -0.12
C GLU A 323 11.57 10.77 -0.20
N LEU A 324 11.58 12.09 0.03
CA LEU A 324 10.34 12.87 0.13
C LEU A 324 9.74 13.07 -1.26
N ARG A 325 8.47 12.72 -1.40
CA ARG A 325 7.76 12.64 -2.69
C ARG A 325 6.52 13.51 -2.74
N SER A 326 5.85 13.61 -1.63
CA SER A 326 4.63 14.39 -1.49
C SER A 326 4.70 15.22 -0.22
N LEU A 327 4.41 16.51 -0.39
CA LEU A 327 4.41 17.48 0.68
C LEU A 327 3.09 18.26 0.64
N SER A 328 2.36 18.26 1.75
CA SER A 328 1.24 19.18 1.98
C SER A 328 1.62 20.16 3.08
N VAL A 329 1.45 21.46 2.82
CA VAL A 329 1.74 22.51 3.80
C VAL A 329 0.51 23.37 4.02
N SER A 330 0.08 23.43 5.27
CA SER A 330 -0.81 24.43 5.82
C SER A 330 -0.04 25.29 6.82
N ALA A 331 -0.09 26.60 6.63
CA ALA A 331 0.56 27.53 7.54
C ALA A 331 -0.17 28.86 7.70
N ALA A 332 -0.02 29.46 8.87
CA ALA A 332 -0.51 30.80 9.17
C ALA A 332 0.44 31.90 8.65
N GLN A 333 1.74 31.61 8.56
CA GLN A 333 2.76 32.52 8.04
C GLN A 333 3.16 32.16 6.60
N PRO A 334 3.68 33.13 5.82
CA PRO A 334 4.22 32.86 4.49
C PRO A 334 5.33 31.79 4.52
N VAL A 335 5.22 30.80 3.64
CA VAL A 335 6.15 29.68 3.50
C VAL A 335 7.11 29.95 2.35
N ASP A 336 8.40 29.71 2.58
CA ASP A 336 9.42 29.72 1.53
C ASP A 336 9.58 28.33 0.94
N LEU A 337 9.27 28.19 -0.36
CA LEU A 337 9.39 26.92 -1.10
C LEU A 337 10.79 26.70 -1.68
N ALA A 338 11.70 27.67 -1.60
CA ALA A 338 13.03 27.56 -2.19
C ALA A 338 13.82 26.30 -1.81
N PRO A 339 13.74 25.77 -0.57
CA PRO A 339 14.41 24.52 -0.20
C PRO A 339 13.97 23.30 -1.01
N LEU A 340 12.74 23.28 -1.54
CA LEU A 340 12.18 22.13 -2.23
C LEU A 340 12.84 21.85 -3.59
N ARG A 341 13.50 22.84 -4.19
CA ARG A 341 14.32 22.67 -5.41
C ARG A 341 15.42 21.62 -5.25
N ALA A 342 15.86 21.37 -4.01
CA ALA A 342 16.88 20.39 -3.69
C ALA A 342 16.31 19.02 -3.27
N VAL A 343 14.99 18.79 -3.37
CA VAL A 343 14.35 17.51 -3.02
C VAL A 343 14.15 16.70 -4.30
N PRO A 344 15.01 15.70 -4.59
CA PRO A 344 15.12 15.10 -5.92
C PRO A 344 13.92 14.22 -6.33
N ARG A 345 13.11 13.77 -5.37
CA ARG A 345 11.98 12.84 -5.61
C ARG A 345 10.60 13.50 -5.44
N LEU A 346 10.55 14.81 -5.15
CA LEU A 346 9.29 15.53 -4.96
C LEU A 346 8.52 15.59 -6.28
N TRP A 347 7.34 14.98 -6.30
CA TRP A 347 6.46 14.97 -7.47
C TRP A 347 5.07 15.52 -7.15
N ALA A 348 4.67 15.60 -5.88
CA ALA A 348 3.40 16.17 -5.46
C ALA A 348 3.58 17.28 -4.42
N LEU A 349 2.87 18.38 -4.62
CA LEU A 349 2.88 19.52 -3.71
C LEU A 349 1.47 20.07 -3.53
N ASP A 350 1.07 20.28 -2.28
CA ASP A 350 -0.18 20.92 -1.92
C ASP A 350 0.09 22.17 -1.08
N ILE A 351 -0.28 23.32 -1.64
CA ILE A 351 -0.09 24.67 -1.08
C ILE A 351 -1.41 25.43 -0.99
N ALA A 352 -2.55 24.76 -1.20
CA ALA A 352 -3.86 25.41 -1.24
C ALA A 352 -4.22 26.08 0.10
N ASP A 353 -3.68 25.55 1.20
CA ASP A 353 -3.89 26.07 2.56
C ASP A 353 -2.67 26.82 3.13
N ALA A 354 -1.79 27.35 2.25
CA ALA A 354 -0.63 28.14 2.67
C ALA A 354 -0.54 29.48 1.92
N SER A 355 -0.11 30.51 2.64
CA SER A 355 0.44 31.71 2.00
C SER A 355 1.88 31.39 1.59
N ILE A 356 2.23 31.61 0.33
CA ILE A 356 3.58 31.34 -0.19
C ILE A 356 4.31 32.67 -0.39
N ALA A 357 5.55 32.76 0.10
CA ALA A 357 6.33 33.99 0.06
C ALA A 357 6.76 34.37 -1.37
N ASP A 358 7.09 33.37 -2.18
CA ASP A 358 7.44 33.49 -3.59
C ASP A 358 6.84 32.30 -4.35
N LEU A 359 5.71 32.52 -5.01
CA LEU A 359 5.02 31.48 -5.77
C LEU A 359 5.83 31.02 -6.98
N THR A 360 6.69 31.88 -7.54
CA THR A 360 7.49 31.53 -8.72
C THR A 360 8.46 30.38 -8.46
N ALA A 361 8.78 30.09 -7.19
CA ALA A 361 9.57 28.92 -6.83
C ALA A 361 8.96 27.59 -7.30
N VAL A 362 7.63 27.51 -7.50
CA VAL A 362 6.95 26.31 -8.03
C VAL A 362 7.41 25.98 -9.45
N THR A 363 7.73 27.00 -10.27
CA THR A 363 8.14 26.81 -11.67
C THR A 363 9.51 26.15 -11.80
N GLU A 364 10.29 26.16 -10.73
CA GLU A 364 11.63 25.57 -10.66
C GLU A 364 11.64 24.14 -10.08
N LEU A 365 10.47 23.59 -9.73
CA LEU A 365 10.33 22.21 -9.24
C LEU A 365 10.18 21.24 -10.42
N GLU A 366 11.30 20.94 -11.09
CA GLU A 366 11.32 20.17 -12.35
C GLU A 366 10.69 18.76 -12.28
N GLY A 367 10.67 18.14 -11.09
CA GLY A 367 10.07 16.82 -10.88
C GLY A 367 8.57 16.83 -10.55
N LEU A 368 7.97 18.01 -10.40
CA LEU A 368 6.59 18.16 -9.96
C LEU A 368 5.60 17.71 -11.05
N ARG A 369 4.68 16.83 -10.69
CA ARG A 369 3.62 16.26 -11.55
C ARG A 369 2.22 16.49 -11.00
N PHE A 370 2.07 16.66 -9.69
CA PHE A 370 0.80 17.00 -9.05
C PHE A 370 0.95 18.30 -8.27
N LEU A 371 0.05 19.26 -8.51
CA LEU A 371 0.01 20.51 -7.76
C LEU A 371 -1.42 20.83 -7.32
N GLU A 372 -1.62 21.01 -6.03
CA GLU A 372 -2.88 21.45 -5.44
C GLU A 372 -2.74 22.88 -4.91
N LEU A 373 -3.65 23.75 -5.34
CA LEU A 373 -3.58 25.19 -5.09
C LEU A 373 -4.96 25.85 -5.14
N THR A 374 -5.02 27.12 -4.76
CA THR A 374 -6.23 27.94 -4.87
C THR A 374 -6.32 28.62 -6.23
N ARG A 375 -7.53 28.97 -6.67
CA ARG A 375 -7.76 29.70 -7.92
C ARG A 375 -6.93 30.99 -8.01
N GLU A 376 -6.68 31.68 -6.91
CA GLU A 376 -5.82 32.87 -6.90
C GLU A 376 -4.38 32.53 -7.29
N GLN A 377 -3.79 31.52 -6.66
CA GLN A 377 -2.44 31.02 -6.99
C GLN A 377 -2.35 30.50 -8.43
N TRP A 378 -3.42 29.87 -8.95
CA TRP A 378 -3.47 29.36 -10.34
C TRP A 378 -3.31 30.50 -11.34
N LEU A 379 -4.09 31.57 -11.15
CA LEU A 379 -4.09 32.71 -12.06
C LEU A 379 -2.72 33.40 -12.10
N GLU A 380 -1.92 33.29 -11.03
CA GLU A 380 -0.57 33.85 -10.95
C GLU A 380 0.49 32.96 -11.63
N LEU A 381 0.35 31.63 -11.55
CA LEU A 381 1.41 30.69 -11.98
C LEU A 381 1.21 30.03 -13.34
N ARG A 382 -0.03 29.89 -13.81
CA ARG A 382 -0.44 29.04 -14.95
C ARG A 382 0.37 29.18 -16.25
N ASP A 383 1.05 30.30 -16.47
CA ASP A 383 1.76 30.56 -17.72
C ASP A 383 3.19 29.97 -17.71
N ASP A 384 3.73 29.59 -16.55
CA ASP A 384 5.13 29.18 -16.35
C ASP A 384 5.29 27.87 -15.53
N LEU A 385 4.25 27.05 -15.41
CA LEU A 385 4.29 25.81 -14.62
C LEU A 385 5.15 24.70 -15.28
N PRO A 386 5.75 23.79 -14.47
CA PRO A 386 6.38 22.57 -14.99
C PRO A 386 5.34 21.65 -15.66
N PRO A 387 5.75 20.59 -16.38
CA PRO A 387 4.83 19.65 -17.01
C PRO A 387 4.07 18.83 -15.95
N LEU A 388 2.94 19.37 -15.48
CA LEU A 388 2.07 18.72 -14.52
C LEU A 388 1.25 17.63 -15.20
N ALA A 389 1.08 16.50 -14.51
CA ALA A 389 0.06 15.52 -14.84
C ALA A 389 -1.32 15.97 -14.38
N VAL A 390 -1.38 16.57 -13.18
CA VAL A 390 -2.63 16.96 -12.55
C VAL A 390 -2.52 18.28 -11.80
N VAL A 391 -3.57 19.07 -11.90
CA VAL A 391 -3.75 20.29 -11.12
C VAL A 391 -5.07 20.25 -10.36
N GLY A 392 -5.00 20.24 -9.03
CA GLY A 392 -6.16 20.43 -8.16
C GLY A 392 -6.37 21.91 -7.88
N ILE A 393 -7.50 22.48 -8.30
CA ILE A 393 -7.84 23.89 -8.09
C ILE A 393 -9.00 24.01 -7.12
N HIS A 394 -8.70 24.55 -5.93
CA HIS A 394 -9.72 24.99 -4.99
C HIS A 394 -10.24 26.38 -5.36
N PRO A 395 -11.55 26.65 -5.25
CA PRO A 395 -12.08 27.97 -5.52
C PRO A 395 -11.55 29.02 -4.53
N HIS A 396 -11.35 28.61 -3.28
CA HIS A 396 -10.86 29.43 -2.16
C HIS A 396 -9.92 28.58 -1.31
N ARG A 397 -9.24 29.21 -0.34
CA ARG A 397 -8.47 28.48 0.68
C ARG A 397 -9.37 27.42 1.34
N PRO A 398 -9.01 26.14 1.31
CA PRO A 398 -9.90 25.08 1.77
C PRO A 398 -9.99 25.08 3.30
N GLU A 399 -11.20 24.97 3.83
CA GLU A 399 -11.43 24.69 5.25
C GLU A 399 -11.39 23.17 5.42
N ARG A 400 -10.21 22.63 5.71
CA ARG A 400 -10.05 21.18 5.83
C ARG A 400 -10.09 20.76 7.31
N GLU A 401 -11.07 19.93 7.66
CA GLU A 401 -11.05 19.13 8.89
C GLU A 401 -10.47 17.75 8.58
N TRP A 402 -9.80 17.13 9.54
CA TRP A 402 -9.19 15.82 9.33
C TRP A 402 -10.21 14.68 9.14
N PRO A 403 -9.93 13.67 8.29
CA PRO A 403 -8.83 13.60 7.32
C PRO A 403 -9.03 14.64 6.21
N LEU A 404 -7.93 15.31 5.84
CA LEU A 404 -7.93 16.15 4.64
C LEU A 404 -8.27 15.20 3.49
N GLY A 405 -9.45 15.35 2.93
CA GLY A 405 -9.91 14.62 1.77
C GLY A 405 -10.65 15.63 0.92
N THR A 406 -10.26 15.78 -0.33
CA THR A 406 -10.96 16.69 -1.24
C THR A 406 -11.89 15.86 -2.10
N ARG A 407 -13.19 16.15 -2.03
CA ARG A 407 -14.13 15.60 -3.01
C ARG A 407 -14.00 16.40 -4.29
N TRP A 408 -13.25 15.86 -5.24
CA TRP A 408 -12.98 16.49 -6.52
C TRP A 408 -14.14 16.35 -7.50
N ASN A 409 -14.35 17.38 -8.31
CA ASN A 409 -14.95 17.24 -9.63
C ASN A 409 -13.81 17.02 -10.63
N ALA A 410 -13.71 15.84 -11.23
CA ALA A 410 -12.65 15.55 -12.21
C ALA A 410 -13.02 16.04 -13.61
N GLU A 411 -12.06 16.69 -14.28
CA GLU A 411 -12.17 17.16 -15.65
C GLU A 411 -10.88 16.81 -16.41
N SER A 412 -11.00 16.23 -17.61
CA SER A 412 -9.84 16.00 -18.47
C SER A 412 -9.48 17.27 -19.27
N GLY A 413 -8.20 17.59 -19.35
CA GLY A 413 -7.62 18.71 -20.11
C GLY A 413 -7.13 19.88 -19.25
N GLU A 414 -6.62 20.92 -19.93
CA GLU A 414 -6.08 22.11 -19.26
C GLU A 414 -7.16 22.90 -18.48
N PRO A 415 -6.85 23.41 -17.27
CA PRO A 415 -7.74 24.33 -16.58
C PRO A 415 -7.94 25.64 -17.36
N PRO A 416 -9.06 26.36 -17.12
CA PRO A 416 -9.33 27.62 -17.82
C PRO A 416 -8.26 28.71 -17.60
N ARG A 417 -7.94 29.43 -18.68
CA ARG A 417 -7.08 30.62 -18.71
C ARG A 417 -7.83 31.93 -18.47
#